data_AF-A0A8J8TGC5-F1
#
_entry.id   AF-A0A8J8TGC5-F1
#
_cell.length_a   1.000
_cell.length_b   1.000
_cell.length_c   1.000
_cell.angle_alpha   90.00
_cell.angle_beta   90.00
_cell.angle_gamma   90.00
#
_symmetry.space_group_name_H-M   'P 1'
#
loop_
_entity.id
_entity.type
_entity.pdbx_description
1 polymer ?
#
loop_
_entity_poly.entity_id
_entity_poly.type
_entity_poly.pdbx_seq_one_letter_code
_entity_poly.pdbx_strand_id
1 'polypeptide(L)'
;LSAFPIKSIHGYELYIKQVSKYSKVLMNLDAEERSNLPGIGKERSYTVHTASVIIEELGKILDSSTILISSFGLREGVLMESIIENPREKWLEAFANWFNVDPPWEVYNYFDDFYMKVTSYILAVIKMTGFLDPYDTCYKLLRDITIPGFTAKEILMISLLCKASSGKLKKKNLGPLRKVLNKNKLLDKGKEIRKIVESSVAGVL
;
A
#
# COMPACT_ATOMS: atom_id res chain seq x y z
N LEU A 1 15.50 -2.34 -6.29
CA LEU A 1 14.01 -2.29 -6.26
C LEU A 1 13.32 -3.37 -7.12
N SER A 2 14.04 -4.21 -7.89
CA SER A 2 13.43 -5.14 -8.85
C SER A 2 12.58 -6.29 -8.28
N ALA A 3 12.53 -6.48 -6.94
CA ALA A 3 11.79 -7.57 -6.31
C ALA A 3 10.64 -7.12 -5.37
N PHE A 4 10.42 -5.82 -5.19
CA PHE A 4 9.31 -5.36 -4.34
C PHE A 4 7.98 -5.41 -5.12
N PRO A 5 6.91 -5.99 -4.56
CA PRO A 5 5.69 -6.33 -5.31
C PRO A 5 4.79 -5.14 -5.64
N ILE A 6 5.08 -3.94 -5.12
CA ILE A 6 4.32 -2.70 -5.31
C ILE A 6 5.26 -1.65 -5.92
N LYS A 7 4.75 -0.80 -6.82
CA LYS A 7 5.55 0.26 -7.46
C LYS A 7 5.76 1.49 -6.56
N SER A 8 4.82 1.77 -5.65
CA SER A 8 4.94 2.84 -4.65
C SER A 8 5.88 2.46 -3.50
N ILE A 9 6.62 3.44 -2.99
CA ILE A 9 7.45 3.33 -1.78
C ILE A 9 6.71 3.78 -0.51
N HIS A 10 5.51 4.37 -0.64
CA HIS A 10 4.72 4.80 0.52
C HIS A 10 4.35 3.59 1.36
N GLY A 11 4.49 3.70 2.68
CA GLY A 11 4.22 2.63 3.60
C GLY A 11 5.24 1.48 3.53
N TYR A 12 6.39 1.68 2.88
CA TYR A 12 7.49 0.72 2.90
C TYR A 12 8.22 0.79 4.25
N GLU A 13 8.38 -0.36 4.89
CA GLU A 13 9.05 -0.47 6.19
C GLU A 13 10.54 -0.81 5.99
N LEU A 14 11.41 0.01 6.56
CA LEU A 14 12.86 -0.15 6.57
C LEU A 14 13.35 -0.46 7.99
N TYR A 15 14.27 -1.41 8.13
CA TYR A 15 14.92 -1.64 9.41
C TYR A 15 16.11 -0.71 9.59
N ILE A 16 16.26 -0.09 10.76
CA ILE A 16 17.41 0.79 11.07
C ILE A 16 18.74 0.05 10.88
N LYS A 17 18.81 -1.24 11.24
CA LYS A 17 19.99 -2.08 11.02
C LYS A 17 20.44 -2.13 9.54
N GLN A 18 19.49 -2.06 8.60
CA GLN A 18 19.82 -2.00 7.17
C GLN A 18 20.41 -0.63 6.81
N VAL A 19 19.84 0.44 7.36
CA VAL A 19 20.36 1.81 7.17
C VAL A 19 21.80 1.92 7.72
N SER A 20 22.07 1.42 8.93
CA SER A 20 23.42 1.37 9.53
C SER A 20 24.44 0.59 8.69
N LYS A 21 23.98 -0.41 7.92
CA LYS A 21 24.87 -1.12 6.99
C LYS A 21 25.23 -0.22 5.81
N TYR A 22 24.24 0.49 5.27
CA TYR A 22 24.47 1.41 4.15
C TYR A 22 25.26 2.65 4.56
N SER A 23 25.09 3.20 5.77
CA SER A 23 25.87 4.35 6.24
C SER A 23 27.38 4.07 6.22
N LYS A 24 27.78 2.90 6.72
CA LYS A 24 29.18 2.42 6.70
C LYS A 24 29.73 2.22 5.29
N VAL A 25 28.92 1.72 4.36
CA VAL A 25 29.36 1.51 2.97
C VAL A 25 29.49 2.84 2.25
N LEU A 26 28.45 3.69 2.31
CA LEU A 26 28.40 4.96 1.58
C LEU A 26 29.48 5.94 2.03
N MET A 27 29.88 5.89 3.31
CA MET A 27 30.96 6.73 3.84
C MET A 27 32.31 6.48 3.16
N ASN A 28 32.55 5.27 2.66
CA ASN A 28 33.82 4.89 2.03
C ASN A 28 33.83 5.08 0.51
N LEU A 29 32.73 5.59 -0.06
CA LEU A 29 32.60 5.83 -1.50
C LEU A 29 32.54 7.33 -1.75
N ASP A 30 33.14 7.81 -2.83
CA ASP A 30 33.00 9.18 -3.29
C ASP A 30 31.67 9.42 -4.03
N ALA A 31 31.43 10.66 -4.48
CA ALA A 31 30.17 11.02 -5.14
C ALA A 31 29.97 10.34 -6.50
N GLU A 32 31.05 10.03 -7.24
CA GLU A 32 30.97 9.35 -8.52
C GLU A 32 30.65 7.87 -8.31
N GLU A 33 31.39 7.22 -7.41
CA GLU A 33 31.19 5.83 -7.02
C GLU A 33 29.78 5.58 -6.47
N ARG A 34 29.27 6.48 -5.62
CA ARG A 34 27.90 6.41 -5.12
C ARG A 34 26.87 6.55 -6.22
N SER A 35 27.12 7.39 -7.24
CA SER A 35 26.20 7.57 -8.37
C SER A 35 26.13 6.35 -9.29
N ASN A 36 27.16 5.52 -9.28
CA ASN A 36 27.19 4.24 -10.01
C ASN A 36 26.42 3.12 -9.28
N LEU A 37 26.00 3.34 -8.03
CA LEU A 37 25.18 2.38 -7.30
C LEU A 37 23.73 2.34 -7.83
N PRO A 38 23.13 1.14 -8.00
CA PRO A 38 21.77 1.01 -8.50
C PRO A 38 20.75 1.80 -7.68
N GLY A 39 20.06 2.75 -8.32
CA GLY A 39 18.98 3.53 -7.71
C GLY A 39 19.41 4.84 -7.03
N ILE A 40 20.70 5.19 -7.07
CA ILE A 40 21.23 6.49 -6.61
C ILE A 40 21.57 7.33 -7.83
N GLY A 41 20.83 8.43 -8.03
CA GLY A 41 21.14 9.38 -9.11
C GLY A 41 22.27 10.34 -8.74
N LYS A 42 22.82 11.05 -9.73
CA LYS A 42 23.91 12.02 -9.57
C LYS A 42 23.66 13.05 -8.46
N GLU A 43 22.47 13.66 -8.43
CA GLU A 43 22.11 14.62 -7.37
C GLU A 43 22.10 14.00 -5.96
N ARG A 44 21.68 12.73 -5.85
CA ARG A 44 21.58 12.03 -4.56
C ARG A 44 22.94 11.55 -4.06
N SER A 45 23.93 11.37 -4.92
CA SER A 45 25.23 10.82 -4.50
C SER A 45 25.98 11.73 -3.53
N TYR A 46 25.76 13.04 -3.64
CA TYR A 46 26.30 14.04 -2.72
C TYR A 46 25.70 13.93 -1.31
N THR A 47 24.39 13.65 -1.19
CA THR A 47 23.65 13.79 0.08
C THR A 47 23.28 12.47 0.75
N VAL A 48 23.23 11.36 0.00
CA VAL A 48 22.70 10.07 0.50
C VAL A 48 23.48 9.51 1.69
N HIS A 49 24.80 9.72 1.74
CA HIS A 49 25.62 9.28 2.87
C HIS A 49 25.26 10.02 4.16
N THR A 50 25.18 11.36 4.12
CA THR A 50 24.81 12.20 5.25
C THR A 50 23.41 11.85 5.75
N ALA A 51 22.46 11.70 4.82
CA ALA A 51 21.10 11.29 5.16
C ALA A 51 21.06 9.94 5.87
N SER A 52 21.86 8.96 5.43
CA SER A 52 21.89 7.63 6.06
C SER A 52 22.43 7.69 7.50
N VAL A 53 23.41 8.54 7.79
CA VAL A 53 23.94 8.76 9.15
C VAL A 53 22.89 9.43 10.04
N ILE A 54 22.24 10.49 9.54
CA ILE A 54 21.17 11.19 10.29
C ILE A 54 20.03 10.22 10.64
N ILE A 55 19.58 9.42 9.68
CA ILE A 55 18.50 8.45 9.89
C ILE A 55 18.90 7.39 10.93
N GLU A 56 20.15 6.90 10.86
CA GLU A 56 20.68 5.96 11.85
C GLU A 56 20.68 6.55 13.27
N GLU A 57 21.14 7.79 13.43
CA GLU A 57 21.18 8.47 14.74
C GLU A 57 19.78 8.76 15.27
N LEU A 58 18.85 9.21 14.43
CA LEU A 58 17.44 9.38 14.83
C LEU A 58 16.84 8.06 15.30
N GLY A 59 17.13 6.95 14.61
CA GLY A 59 16.69 5.61 15.03
C GLY A 59 17.18 5.24 16.42
N LYS A 60 18.43 5.57 16.76
CA LYS A 60 19.01 5.33 18.10
C LYS A 60 18.37 6.23 19.16
N ILE A 61 18.23 7.53 18.87
CA ILE A 61 17.66 8.52 19.80
C ILE A 61 16.20 8.18 20.15
N LEU A 62 15.44 7.71 19.16
CA LEU A 62 14.02 7.36 19.31
C LEU A 62 13.78 5.92 19.76
N ASP A 63 14.85 5.14 20.00
CA ASP A 63 14.79 3.68 20.28
C ASP A 63 13.91 2.91 19.27
N SER A 64 13.93 3.32 18.00
CA SER A 64 13.13 2.68 16.95
C SER A 64 13.94 1.64 16.21
N SER A 65 13.33 0.48 15.96
CA SER A 65 13.93 -0.59 15.13
C SER A 65 13.58 -0.44 13.65
N THR A 66 12.53 0.32 13.30
CA THR A 66 12.03 0.48 11.94
C THR A 66 11.62 1.92 11.62
N ILE A 67 11.58 2.22 10.32
CA ILE A 67 11.06 3.48 9.78
C ILE A 67 10.06 3.13 8.69
N LEU A 68 8.93 3.84 8.71
CA LEU A 68 7.94 3.80 7.63
C LEU A 68 8.21 4.94 6.64
N ILE A 69 8.44 4.61 5.38
CA ILE A 69 8.63 5.61 4.32
C ILE A 69 7.29 6.23 3.94
N SER A 70 7.20 7.55 4.02
CA SER A 70 6.07 8.31 3.49
C SER A 70 6.46 8.99 2.18
N SER A 71 5.69 8.76 1.12
CA SER A 71 5.74 9.60 -0.10
C SER A 71 5.11 10.99 0.07
N PHE A 72 4.53 11.28 1.23
CA PHE A 72 3.93 12.57 1.55
C PHE A 72 4.83 13.34 2.51
N GLY A 73 5.00 14.63 2.26
CA GLY A 73 5.80 15.55 3.07
C GLY A 73 5.04 16.83 3.36
N LEU A 74 5.79 17.94 3.48
CA LEU A 74 5.24 19.22 3.92
C LEU A 74 4.13 19.76 3.00
N ARG A 75 4.22 19.53 1.68
CA ARG A 75 3.21 20.02 0.71
C ARG A 75 1.85 19.38 0.97
N GLU A 76 1.83 18.08 1.20
CA GLU A 76 0.61 17.37 1.54
C GLU A 76 0.17 17.72 2.97
N GLY A 77 1.09 17.96 3.90
CA GLY A 77 0.79 18.47 5.23
C GLY A 77 0.00 19.79 5.20
N VAL A 78 0.46 20.78 4.44
CA VAL A 78 -0.24 22.08 4.25
C VAL A 78 -1.61 21.88 3.61
N LEU A 79 -1.75 20.96 2.66
CA LEU A 79 -3.06 20.63 2.07
C LEU A 79 -4.01 20.02 3.10
N MET A 80 -3.48 19.23 4.04
CA MET A 80 -4.24 18.53 5.08
C MET A 80 -4.40 19.35 6.38
N GLU A 81 -3.81 20.54 6.51
CA GLU A 81 -3.89 21.38 7.72
C GLU A 81 -5.34 21.73 8.10
N SER A 82 -6.28 21.66 7.16
CA SER A 82 -7.68 21.97 7.40
C SER A 82 -8.57 20.77 7.73
N ILE A 83 -8.19 19.54 7.37
CA ILE A 83 -9.06 18.34 7.49
C ILE A 83 -8.11 17.12 7.50
N ILE A 84 -8.09 16.24 8.50
CA ILE A 84 -8.81 14.94 8.46
C ILE A 84 -8.57 14.20 9.79
N GLU A 85 -9.64 13.93 10.55
CA GLU A 85 -9.69 12.77 11.44
C GLU A 85 -9.94 11.51 10.58
N ASN A 86 -9.16 10.45 10.79
CA ASN A 86 -9.27 9.17 10.08
C ASN A 86 -8.94 9.21 8.55
N PRO A 87 -7.64 9.29 8.18
CA PRO A 87 -7.19 9.39 6.79
C PRO A 87 -7.57 8.19 5.91
N ARG A 88 -7.78 7.01 6.50
CA ARG A 88 -8.15 5.81 5.75
C ARG A 88 -9.58 5.90 5.24
N GLU A 89 -10.53 6.24 6.12
CA GLU A 89 -11.94 6.38 5.75
C GLU A 89 -12.15 7.57 4.81
N LYS A 90 -11.46 8.70 5.05
CA LYS A 90 -11.54 9.84 4.13
C LYS A 90 -10.98 9.54 2.75
N TRP A 91 -9.93 8.72 2.66
CA TRP A 91 -9.46 8.24 1.38
C TRP A 91 -10.48 7.33 0.69
N LEU A 92 -11.13 6.43 1.42
CA LEU A 92 -12.19 5.56 0.89
C LEU A 92 -13.40 6.37 0.39
N GLU A 93 -13.79 7.40 1.14
CA GLU A 93 -14.84 8.35 0.76
C GLU A 93 -14.47 9.08 -0.52
N ALA A 94 -13.26 9.66 -0.58
CA ALA A 94 -12.73 10.32 -1.77
C ALA A 94 -12.63 9.36 -2.96
N PHE A 95 -12.27 8.10 -2.74
CA PHE A 95 -12.22 7.07 -3.77
C PHE A 95 -13.61 6.80 -4.37
N ALA A 96 -14.65 6.67 -3.56
CA ALA A 96 -16.01 6.48 -4.05
C ALA A 96 -16.51 7.72 -4.81
N ASN A 97 -16.30 8.91 -4.24
CA ASN A 97 -16.67 10.19 -4.85
C ASN A 97 -15.97 10.43 -6.19
N TRP A 98 -14.69 10.05 -6.33
CA TRP A 98 -13.95 10.12 -7.60
C TRP A 98 -14.68 9.37 -8.73
N PHE A 99 -15.35 8.29 -8.36
CA PHE A 99 -16.08 7.42 -9.26
C PHE A 99 -17.57 7.78 -9.39
N ASN A 100 -18.02 8.88 -8.77
CA ASN A 100 -19.43 9.27 -8.65
C ASN A 100 -20.30 8.14 -8.06
N VAL A 101 -19.76 7.45 -7.06
CA VAL A 101 -20.45 6.40 -6.33
C VAL A 101 -20.64 6.86 -4.89
N ASP A 102 -21.85 6.72 -4.37
CA ASP A 102 -22.11 6.93 -2.94
C ASP A 102 -21.29 5.92 -2.11
N PRO A 103 -20.53 6.36 -1.10
CA PRO A 103 -19.72 5.50 -0.25
C PRO A 103 -20.51 4.29 0.32
N PRO A 104 -20.20 3.03 -0.07
CA PRO A 104 -20.96 1.85 0.36
C PRO A 104 -20.55 1.38 1.76
N TRP A 105 -20.83 2.21 2.77
CA TRP A 105 -20.43 1.96 4.15
C TRP A 105 -21.09 0.71 4.76
N GLU A 106 -22.25 0.28 4.28
CA GLU A 106 -22.91 -0.95 4.72
C GLU A 106 -22.04 -2.17 4.40
N VAL A 107 -21.42 -2.18 3.21
CA VAL A 107 -20.52 -3.25 2.76
C VAL A 107 -19.20 -3.23 3.55
N TYR A 108 -18.74 -2.05 3.95
CA TYR A 108 -17.58 -1.89 4.83
C TYR A 108 -17.88 -2.40 6.24
N ASN A 109 -18.99 -1.96 6.83
CA ASN A 109 -19.36 -2.29 8.21
C ASN A 109 -19.81 -3.74 8.39
N TYR A 110 -20.09 -4.47 7.32
CA TYR A 110 -20.44 -5.89 7.38
C TYR A 110 -19.33 -6.77 7.96
N PHE A 111 -18.06 -6.42 7.73
CA PHE A 111 -16.92 -7.24 8.17
C PHE A 111 -16.19 -6.60 9.36
N ASP A 112 -15.89 -7.41 10.37
CA ASP A 112 -14.97 -7.02 11.44
C ASP A 112 -13.51 -7.03 10.98
N ASP A 113 -13.14 -7.99 10.12
CA ASP A 113 -11.79 -8.12 9.60
C ASP A 113 -11.41 -6.91 8.73
N PHE A 114 -10.37 -6.20 9.16
CA PHE A 114 -9.88 -4.98 8.51
C PHE A 114 -9.64 -5.13 7.01
N TYR A 115 -9.03 -6.24 6.59
CA TYR A 115 -8.74 -6.44 5.17
C TYR A 115 -10.01 -6.73 4.38
N MET A 116 -10.93 -7.52 4.93
CA MET A 116 -12.19 -7.83 4.26
C MET A 116 -13.08 -6.61 4.09
N LYS A 117 -13.23 -5.75 5.12
CA LYS A 117 -14.03 -4.52 5.00
C LYS A 117 -13.50 -3.53 3.97
N VAL A 118 -12.18 -3.32 3.94
CA VAL A 118 -11.58 -2.40 2.95
C VAL A 118 -11.68 -3.00 1.54
N THR A 119 -11.43 -4.30 1.39
CA THR A 119 -11.57 -4.98 0.10
C THR A 119 -13.01 -4.96 -0.41
N SER A 120 -14.00 -5.24 0.44
CA SER A 120 -15.41 -5.26 0.05
C SER A 120 -15.88 -3.87 -0.39
N TYR A 121 -15.50 -2.81 0.34
CA TYR A 121 -15.80 -1.43 -0.03
C TYR A 121 -15.25 -1.07 -1.41
N ILE A 122 -13.94 -1.28 -1.64
CA ILE A 122 -13.29 -0.90 -2.91
C ILE A 122 -13.89 -1.70 -4.08
N LEU A 123 -14.16 -3.00 -3.88
CA LEU A 123 -14.81 -3.81 -4.92
C LEU A 123 -16.24 -3.36 -5.20
N ALA A 124 -17.01 -2.96 -4.17
CA ALA A 124 -18.36 -2.44 -4.36
C ALA A 124 -18.33 -1.17 -5.22
N VAL A 125 -17.46 -0.21 -4.89
CA VAL A 125 -17.26 1.00 -5.71
C VAL A 125 -16.93 0.65 -7.16
N ILE A 126 -15.89 -0.16 -7.40
CA ILE A 126 -15.45 -0.54 -8.76
C ILE A 126 -16.54 -1.34 -9.51
N LYS A 127 -17.36 -2.13 -8.81
CA LYS A 127 -18.49 -2.83 -9.43
C LYS A 127 -19.59 -1.85 -9.83
N MET A 128 -19.92 -0.89 -8.95
CA MET A 128 -20.95 0.13 -9.20
C MET A 128 -20.61 1.03 -10.39
N THR A 129 -19.32 1.25 -10.67
CA THR A 129 -18.89 2.01 -11.86
C THR A 129 -18.95 1.23 -13.18
N GLY A 130 -19.25 -0.07 -13.14
CA GLY A 130 -19.44 -0.88 -14.35
C GLY A 130 -18.15 -1.40 -15.02
N PHE A 131 -17.04 -1.55 -14.29
CA PHE A 131 -15.86 -2.23 -14.86
C PHE A 131 -16.18 -3.68 -15.23
N LEU A 132 -15.68 -4.16 -16.38
CA LEU A 132 -15.92 -5.52 -16.88
C LEU A 132 -15.43 -6.64 -15.94
N ASP A 133 -14.25 -6.45 -15.32
CA ASP A 133 -13.72 -7.35 -14.29
C ASP A 133 -13.33 -6.52 -13.06
N PRO A 134 -14.28 -6.26 -12.14
CA PRO A 134 -14.02 -5.40 -10.98
C PRO A 134 -12.93 -5.97 -10.07
N TYR A 135 -12.77 -7.30 -10.04
CA TYR A 135 -11.79 -7.98 -9.21
C TYR A 135 -10.36 -7.79 -9.72
N ASP A 136 -10.14 -7.97 -11.03
CA ASP A 136 -8.83 -7.74 -11.64
C ASP A 136 -8.47 -6.26 -11.71
N THR A 137 -9.45 -5.39 -11.96
CA THR A 137 -9.27 -3.92 -11.89
C THR A 137 -8.82 -3.51 -10.49
N CYS A 138 -9.52 -3.94 -9.43
CA CYS A 138 -9.10 -3.66 -8.06
C CYS A 138 -7.67 -4.16 -7.79
N TYR A 139 -7.37 -5.40 -8.16
CA TYR A 139 -6.06 -6.00 -7.94
C TYR A 139 -4.91 -5.22 -8.60
N LYS A 140 -5.13 -4.71 -9.82
CA LYS A 140 -4.13 -3.93 -10.55
C LYS A 140 -4.00 -2.51 -10.00
N LEU A 141 -5.14 -1.82 -9.83
CA LEU A 141 -5.20 -0.44 -9.40
C LEU A 141 -4.43 -0.22 -8.09
N LEU A 142 -4.72 -1.04 -7.07
CA LEU A 142 -4.11 -0.93 -5.74
C LEU A 142 -2.59 -1.14 -5.75
N ARG A 143 -2.01 -1.80 -6.76
CA ARG A 143 -0.56 -2.02 -6.84
C ARG A 143 0.19 -0.87 -7.49
N ASP A 144 -0.53 0.03 -8.15
CA ASP A 144 0.02 1.15 -8.90
C ASP A 144 -0.24 2.50 -8.22
N ILE A 145 -1.29 2.62 -7.39
CA ILE A 145 -1.63 3.89 -6.70
C ILE A 145 -0.96 4.00 -5.31
N THR A 146 -0.88 5.24 -4.82
CA THR A 146 -0.44 5.54 -3.45
C THR A 146 -1.67 5.87 -2.60
N ILE A 147 -1.76 5.27 -1.41
CA ILE A 147 -2.97 5.29 -0.59
C ILE A 147 -2.60 5.80 0.82
N PRO A 148 -2.95 7.05 1.17
CA PRO A 148 -2.72 7.64 2.48
C PRO A 148 -3.25 6.79 3.63
N GLY A 149 -2.42 6.63 4.68
CA GLY A 149 -2.79 5.91 5.90
C GLY A 149 -2.63 4.39 5.82
N PHE A 150 -2.27 3.82 4.66
CA PHE A 150 -2.06 2.39 4.49
C PHE A 150 -0.57 2.05 4.28
N THR A 151 -0.13 0.97 4.90
CA THR A 151 1.17 0.37 4.67
C THR A 151 1.19 -0.42 3.35
N ALA A 152 2.38 -0.61 2.78
CA ALA A 152 2.53 -1.42 1.56
C ALA A 152 2.08 -2.88 1.79
N LYS A 153 2.27 -3.42 3.00
CA LYS A 153 1.81 -4.77 3.37
C LYS A 153 0.28 -4.86 3.36
N GLU A 154 -0.41 -3.85 3.89
CA GLU A 154 -1.87 -3.81 3.89
C GLU A 154 -2.43 -3.70 2.47
N ILE A 155 -1.90 -2.80 1.64
CA ILE A 155 -2.32 -2.67 0.24
C ILE A 155 -2.09 -3.95 -0.55
N LEU A 156 -0.97 -4.63 -0.30
CA LEU A 156 -0.71 -5.93 -0.92
C LEU A 156 -1.73 -6.98 -0.51
N MET A 157 -2.08 -7.06 0.78
CA MET A 157 -3.11 -7.97 1.28
C MET A 157 -4.48 -7.67 0.65
N ILE A 158 -4.89 -6.41 0.63
CA ILE A 158 -6.17 -5.96 0.05
C ILE A 158 -6.21 -6.28 -1.46
N SER A 159 -5.12 -6.03 -2.20
CA SER A 159 -5.04 -6.38 -3.63
C SER A 159 -5.19 -7.89 -3.85
N LEU A 160 -4.53 -8.71 -3.02
CA LEU A 160 -4.62 -10.17 -3.11
C LEU A 160 -6.03 -10.68 -2.80
N LEU A 161 -6.73 -10.08 -1.83
CA LEU A 161 -8.13 -10.39 -1.54
C LEU A 161 -9.06 -9.95 -2.68
N CYS A 162 -8.80 -8.81 -3.34
CA CYS A 162 -9.51 -8.45 -4.57
C CYS A 162 -9.36 -9.55 -5.63
N LYS A 163 -8.14 -10.04 -5.86
CA LYS A 163 -7.93 -11.13 -6.81
C LYS A 163 -8.55 -12.44 -6.36
N ALA A 164 -8.49 -12.75 -5.07
CA ALA A 164 -9.08 -13.96 -4.49
C ALA A 164 -10.60 -13.98 -4.64
N SER A 165 -11.25 -12.82 -4.54
CA SER A 165 -12.69 -12.65 -4.71
C SER A 165 -13.18 -13.03 -6.10
N SER A 166 -12.34 -12.97 -7.14
CA SER A 166 -12.67 -13.52 -8.47
C SER A 166 -12.77 -15.05 -8.52
N GLY A 167 -12.40 -15.75 -7.45
CA GLY A 167 -12.17 -17.20 -7.41
C GLY A 167 -10.88 -17.65 -8.12
N LYS A 168 -10.16 -16.74 -8.80
CA LYS A 168 -8.99 -17.04 -9.63
C LYS A 168 -7.70 -16.50 -9.01
N LEU A 169 -7.30 -17.02 -7.84
CA LEU A 169 -6.00 -16.75 -7.23
C LEU A 169 -4.95 -17.80 -7.65
N LYS A 170 -3.96 -17.42 -8.47
CA LYS A 170 -2.87 -18.32 -8.89
C LYS A 170 -1.64 -18.13 -8.00
N LYS A 171 -0.80 -19.17 -7.88
CA LYS A 171 0.46 -19.10 -7.09
C LYS A 171 1.37 -17.94 -7.55
N LYS A 172 1.35 -17.60 -8.85
CA LYS A 172 2.10 -16.45 -9.40
C LYS A 172 1.67 -15.10 -8.84
N ASN A 173 0.41 -14.93 -8.43
CA ASN A 173 -0.08 -13.66 -7.87
C ASN A 173 0.53 -13.37 -6.49
N LEU A 174 0.80 -14.43 -5.71
CA LEU A 174 1.42 -14.34 -4.39
C LEU A 174 2.91 -13.98 -4.46
N GLY A 175 3.57 -14.28 -5.58
CA GLY A 175 4.98 -13.97 -5.80
C GLY A 175 5.88 -14.46 -4.64
N PRO A 176 6.73 -13.58 -4.07
CA PRO A 176 7.57 -13.92 -2.91
C PRO A 176 6.79 -14.32 -1.65
N LEU A 177 5.55 -13.84 -1.49
CA LEU A 177 4.75 -14.05 -0.27
C LEU A 177 4.13 -15.46 -0.17
N ARG A 178 4.29 -16.31 -1.20
CA ARG A 178 3.75 -17.68 -1.20
C ARG A 178 4.19 -18.55 -0.02
N LYS A 179 5.31 -18.20 0.63
CA LYS A 179 5.85 -18.91 1.80
C LYS A 179 5.17 -18.52 3.11
N VAL A 180 4.60 -17.32 3.15
CA VAL A 180 4.02 -16.72 4.36
C VAL A 180 2.49 -16.77 4.31
N LEU A 181 1.91 -16.61 3.12
CA LEU A 181 0.47 -16.51 2.94
C LEU A 181 -0.13 -17.84 2.45
N ASN A 182 -1.24 -18.24 3.09
CA ASN A 182 -2.02 -19.40 2.69
C ASN A 182 -3.04 -19.03 1.59
N LYS A 183 -2.85 -19.58 0.40
CA LYS A 183 -3.72 -19.36 -0.77
C LYS A 183 -5.19 -19.74 -0.49
N ASN A 184 -5.44 -20.86 0.17
CA ASN A 184 -6.80 -21.36 0.38
C ASN A 184 -7.55 -20.43 1.34
N LYS A 185 -6.89 -20.01 2.43
CA LYS A 185 -7.44 -19.03 3.37
C LYS A 185 -7.82 -17.71 2.69
N LEU A 186 -7.00 -17.23 1.76
CA LEU A 186 -7.32 -16.03 0.97
C LEU A 186 -8.50 -16.26 0.03
N LEU A 187 -8.59 -17.44 -0.61
CA LEU A 187 -9.73 -17.79 -1.46
C LEU A 187 -11.04 -17.89 -0.67
N ASP A 188 -11.01 -18.44 0.54
CA ASP A 188 -12.20 -18.56 1.37
C ASP A 188 -12.70 -17.19 1.82
N LYS A 189 -11.81 -16.31 2.30
CA LYS A 189 -12.13 -14.90 2.54
C LYS A 189 -12.66 -14.20 1.28
N GLY A 190 -12.05 -14.48 0.12
CA GLY A 190 -12.49 -13.93 -1.17
C GLY A 190 -13.92 -14.35 -1.55
N LYS A 191 -14.32 -15.59 -1.26
CA LYS A 191 -15.70 -16.06 -1.49
C LYS A 191 -16.71 -15.31 -0.62
N GLU A 192 -16.37 -15.08 0.64
CA GLU A 192 -17.23 -14.31 1.56
C GLU A 192 -17.39 -12.86 1.10
N ILE A 193 -16.28 -12.20 0.75
CA ILE A 193 -16.31 -10.84 0.19
C ILE A 193 -17.16 -10.80 -1.09
N ARG A 194 -16.93 -11.73 -2.02
CA ARG A 194 -17.70 -11.83 -3.27
C ARG A 194 -19.18 -11.94 -3.01
N LYS A 195 -19.62 -12.79 -2.08
CA LYS A 195 -21.04 -12.97 -1.75
C LYS A 195 -21.68 -11.64 -1.37
N ILE A 196 -21.02 -10.86 -0.51
CA ILE A 196 -21.54 -9.57 -0.03
C ILE A 196 -21.54 -8.52 -1.14
N VAL A 197 -20.43 -8.38 -1.88
CA VAL A 197 -20.32 -7.43 -3.00
C VAL A 197 -21.27 -7.78 -4.15
N GLU A 198 -21.56 -9.06 -4.39
CA GLU A 198 -22.55 -9.48 -5.39
C GLU A 198 -23.97 -9.12 -4.94
N SER A 199 -24.29 -9.28 -3.65
CA SER A 199 -25.57 -8.90 -3.07
C SER A 199 -25.79 -7.39 -2.91
N SER A 200 -24.73 -6.59 -2.83
CA SER A 200 -24.85 -5.14 -2.85
C SER A 200 -25.26 -4.69 -4.25
N VAL A 201 -26.48 -4.16 -4.34
CA VAL A 201 -27.06 -3.60 -5.56
C VAL A 201 -26.54 -2.16 -5.73
N ALA A 202 -26.20 -1.79 -6.96
CA ALA A 202 -25.95 -0.39 -7.29
C ALA A 202 -27.29 0.36 -7.22
N GLY A 203 -27.40 1.34 -6.31
CA GLY A 203 -28.56 2.24 -6.25
C GLY A 203 -29.76 1.77 -5.40
N VAL A 204 -29.54 1.18 -4.22
CA VAL A 204 -30.58 1.23 -3.19
C VAL A 204 -30.42 2.56 -2.45
N LEU A 205 -31.17 3.54 -2.92
CA LEU A 205 -31.56 4.75 -2.20
C LEU A 205 -32.52 4.40 -1.06
#